data_AF-A0A819UCU6-F1
#
_entry.id   AF-A0A819UCU6-F1
#
_cell.length_a   1.000
_cell.length_b   1.000
_cell.length_c   1.000
_cell.angle_alpha   90.00
_cell.angle_beta   90.00
_cell.angle_gamma   90.00
#
_symmetry.space_group_name_H-M   'P 1'
#
loop_
_entity.id
_entity.type
_entity.pdbx_description
1 polymer ?
#
loop_
_entity_poly.entity_id
_entity_poly.type
_entity_poly.pdbx_seq_one_letter_code
_entity_poly.pdbx_strand_id
1 'polypeptide(L)'
;MPPTTALGPRAIVLSGPSGSGKSTLIAEFFKEYPTAFAFSISHTTRSPRPGEQNGREYHFVARADMEKMISNGEFLETTEFSTNLYGTSKKAVQDVAQTGRICLLDVDKQGIKNIRNTDLNALFICITPPSYEILEKRLRGRKTESEAAIEKRLLEAKESIEFSKVPGMYDYVVLNDQLDTAYQALKEILRKMTNQQQQIHHLSQAGVHDDPDFVLKYLEEIESLAESVLAERREIIELNKRRDKLREASRAMQKQPKNIKTNWMCLNNNFLALPTKDCKRLIDRDFDQMNIEINQAEKKLKENIKKLYDAEKKPEICGFNLKSLSREERQEFDQLLEPYI
;
A
#
# COMPACT_ATOMS: atom_id res chain seq x y z
N MET A 1 -7.61 -19.44 23.26
CA MET A 1 -8.78 -18.82 22.57
C MET A 1 -8.80 -19.35 21.15
N PRO A 2 -9.95 -19.59 20.52
CA PRO A 2 -9.96 -19.92 19.11
C PRO A 2 -9.36 -18.74 18.33
N PRO A 3 -8.62 -18.98 17.24
CA PRO A 3 -8.07 -17.90 16.41
C PRO A 3 -9.19 -16.99 15.94
N THR A 4 -8.91 -15.69 15.91
CA THR A 4 -9.83 -14.57 15.62
C THR A 4 -10.47 -14.61 14.22
N THR A 5 -10.22 -15.66 13.43
CA THR A 5 -10.77 -15.86 12.07
C THR A 5 -12.29 -16.02 12.03
N ALA A 6 -12.96 -16.17 13.18
CA ALA A 6 -14.42 -16.33 13.28
C ALA A 6 -15.23 -15.03 13.46
N LEU A 7 -14.61 -13.85 13.64
CA LEU A 7 -15.33 -12.59 13.87
C LEU A 7 -15.02 -11.54 12.80
N GLY A 8 -15.81 -11.52 11.72
CA GLY A 8 -15.95 -10.38 10.82
C GLY A 8 -14.74 -10.07 9.92
N PRO A 9 -14.82 -9.00 9.13
CA PRO A 9 -13.74 -8.58 8.23
C PRO A 9 -12.45 -8.23 9.00
N ARG A 10 -11.27 -8.57 8.43
CA ARG A 10 -9.93 -8.14 8.88
C ARG A 10 -9.94 -6.64 9.18
N ALA A 11 -9.42 -6.28 10.35
CA ALA A 11 -9.34 -4.90 10.80
C ALA A 11 -8.28 -4.11 10.03
N ILE A 12 -8.36 -2.80 10.05
CA ILE A 12 -7.34 -1.89 9.52
C ILE A 12 -6.79 -1.06 10.67
N VAL A 13 -5.48 -1.05 10.82
CA VAL A 13 -4.77 -0.20 11.77
C VAL A 13 -4.04 0.88 11.00
N LEU A 14 -4.49 2.12 11.14
CA LEU A 14 -3.86 3.29 10.56
C LEU A 14 -2.97 3.98 11.59
N SER A 15 -1.75 4.30 11.18
CA SER A 15 -0.84 5.16 11.95
C SER A 15 -0.16 6.18 11.06
N GLY A 16 0.50 7.16 11.68
CA GLY A 16 1.25 8.19 10.97
C GLY A 16 1.50 9.41 11.84
N PRO A 17 2.52 10.22 11.52
CA PRO A 17 2.82 11.43 12.27
C PRO A 17 1.66 12.42 12.26
N SER A 18 1.51 13.20 13.32
CA SER A 18 0.53 14.30 13.33
C SER A 18 0.80 15.25 12.17
N GLY A 19 -0.23 15.56 11.38
CA GLY A 19 -0.10 16.36 10.16
C GLY A 19 0.08 15.56 8.87
N SER A 20 0.15 14.22 8.93
CA SER A 20 0.25 13.36 7.75
C SER A 20 -1.00 13.36 6.86
N GLY A 21 -2.13 13.87 7.35
CA GLY A 21 -3.41 13.88 6.63
C GLY A 21 -4.26 12.61 6.81
N LYS A 22 -3.87 11.72 7.73
CA LYS A 22 -4.64 10.52 8.09
C LYS A 22 -6.12 10.79 8.36
N SER A 23 -6.47 11.74 9.23
CA SER A 23 -7.87 12.05 9.55
C SER A 23 -8.68 12.51 8.33
N THR A 24 -8.04 13.22 7.39
CA THR A 24 -8.69 13.64 6.14
C THR A 24 -8.98 12.44 5.24
N LEU A 25 -8.01 11.53 5.06
CA LEU A 25 -8.21 10.30 4.30
C LEU A 25 -9.30 9.42 4.92
N ILE A 26 -9.32 9.30 6.25
CA ILE A 26 -10.37 8.54 6.92
C ILE A 26 -11.75 9.18 6.71
N ALA A 27 -11.85 10.51 6.82
CA ALA A 27 -13.11 11.21 6.58
C ALA A 27 -13.65 10.97 5.15
N GLU A 28 -12.77 11.00 4.14
CA GLU A 28 -13.16 10.66 2.76
C GLU A 28 -13.65 9.20 2.65
N PHE A 29 -13.02 8.25 3.35
CA PHE A 29 -13.52 6.86 3.37
C PHE A 29 -14.90 6.71 4.00
N PHE A 30 -15.14 7.34 5.15
CA PHE A 30 -16.46 7.27 5.79
C PHE A 30 -17.55 7.94 4.93
N LYS A 31 -17.17 8.92 4.12
CA LYS A 31 -18.06 9.59 3.18
C LYS A 31 -18.39 8.71 1.97
N GLU A 32 -17.40 8.04 1.37
CA GLU A 32 -17.62 7.16 0.21
C GLU A 32 -18.26 5.81 0.60
N TYR A 33 -17.88 5.25 1.75
CA TYR A 33 -18.26 3.91 2.20
C TYR A 33 -18.92 3.90 3.60
N PRO A 34 -20.07 4.58 3.78
CA PRO A 34 -20.65 4.82 5.11
C PRO A 34 -21.10 3.55 5.85
N THR A 35 -21.29 2.43 5.15
CA THR A 35 -21.74 1.16 5.72
C THR A 35 -20.63 0.11 5.81
N ALA A 36 -19.47 0.33 5.19
CA ALA A 36 -18.41 -0.68 5.14
C ALA A 36 -17.46 -0.62 6.34
N PHE A 37 -17.26 0.58 6.89
CA PHE A 37 -16.31 0.82 7.99
C PHE A 37 -17.02 1.25 9.27
N ALA A 38 -16.40 0.95 10.40
CA ALA A 38 -16.70 1.60 11.66
C ALA A 38 -15.42 1.80 12.47
N PHE A 39 -15.34 2.93 13.17
CA PHE A 39 -14.22 3.21 14.06
C PHE A 39 -14.29 2.34 15.31
N SER A 40 -13.14 1.81 15.73
CA SER A 40 -12.97 1.39 17.12
C SER A 40 -12.82 2.63 17.99
N ILE A 41 -13.86 2.96 18.75
CA ILE A 41 -13.86 4.11 19.65
C ILE A 41 -12.96 3.78 20.84
N SER A 42 -11.79 4.42 20.92
CA SER A 42 -10.82 4.20 21.99
C SER A 42 -11.28 4.83 23.31
N HIS A 43 -10.69 4.42 24.42
CA HIS A 43 -10.88 5.04 25.73
C HIS A 43 -9.80 6.11 25.96
N THR A 44 -10.13 7.15 26.72
CA THR A 44 -9.14 8.11 27.22
C THR A 44 -9.50 8.67 28.58
N THR A 45 -8.47 9.01 29.37
CA THR A 45 -8.63 9.74 30.64
C THR A 45 -8.63 11.26 30.48
N ARG A 46 -8.42 11.75 29.25
CA ARG A 46 -8.48 13.17 28.94
C ARG A 46 -9.92 13.66 29.04
N SER A 47 -10.15 14.88 29.52
CA SER A 47 -11.47 15.51 29.41
C SER A 47 -11.89 15.78 27.95
N PRO A 48 -13.18 15.63 27.59
CA PRO A 48 -13.67 15.98 26.25
C PRO A 48 -13.35 17.44 25.89
N ARG A 49 -12.98 17.68 24.63
CA ARG A 49 -12.87 19.03 24.05
C ARG A 49 -14.27 19.54 23.64
N PRO A 50 -14.43 20.87 23.45
CA PRO A 50 -15.67 21.42 22.93
C PRO A 50 -16.10 20.73 21.63
N GLY A 51 -17.31 20.18 21.63
CA GLY A 51 -17.89 19.45 20.49
C GLY A 51 -17.66 17.93 20.50
N GLU A 52 -16.71 17.40 21.29
CA GLU A 52 -16.53 15.94 21.44
C GLU A 52 -17.66 15.34 22.29
N GLN A 53 -18.06 14.09 21.99
CA GLN A 53 -19.09 13.36 22.70
C GLN A 53 -18.60 11.97 23.14
N ASN A 54 -19.01 11.55 24.33
CA ASN A 54 -18.68 10.23 24.85
C ASN A 54 -19.31 9.14 23.98
N GLY A 55 -18.52 8.16 23.57
CA GLY A 55 -18.94 7.11 22.65
C GLY A 55 -19.03 7.57 21.18
N ARG A 56 -18.47 8.73 20.83
CA ARG A 56 -18.29 9.18 19.43
C ARG A 56 -16.81 9.32 19.09
N GLU A 57 -16.10 10.24 19.73
CA GLU A 57 -14.64 10.37 19.55
C GLU A 57 -13.86 9.42 20.46
N TYR A 58 -14.26 9.35 21.73
CA TYR A 58 -13.66 8.48 22.74
C TYR A 58 -14.71 8.03 23.75
N HIS A 59 -14.42 6.93 24.43
CA HIS A 59 -14.98 6.66 25.75
C HIS A 59 -14.16 7.42 26.79
N PHE A 60 -14.72 8.51 27.30
CA PHE A 60 -14.09 9.35 28.31
C PHE A 60 -14.34 8.74 29.69
N VAL A 61 -13.27 8.26 30.33
CA VAL A 61 -13.32 7.53 31.59
C VAL A 61 -12.39 8.14 32.63
N ALA A 62 -12.68 7.93 33.92
CA ALA A 62 -11.74 8.34 34.96
C ALA A 62 -10.46 7.50 34.91
N ARG A 63 -9.32 8.08 35.31
CA ARG A 63 -8.03 7.37 35.29
C ARG A 63 -8.05 6.08 36.11
N ALA A 64 -8.63 6.11 37.31
CA ALA A 64 -8.75 4.93 38.18
C ALA A 64 -9.56 3.79 37.51
N ASP A 65 -10.63 4.12 36.78
CA ASP A 65 -11.43 3.12 36.07
C ASP A 65 -10.64 2.52 34.91
N MET A 66 -9.91 3.36 34.16
CA MET A 66 -9.05 2.90 33.08
C MET A 66 -7.95 1.99 33.60
N GLU A 67 -7.25 2.35 34.67
CA GLU A 67 -6.21 1.53 35.30
C GLU A 67 -6.74 0.16 35.77
N LYS A 68 -7.98 0.13 36.28
CA LYS A 68 -8.66 -1.13 36.64
C LYS A 68 -8.92 -2.00 35.40
N MET A 69 -9.50 -1.43 34.34
CA MET A 69 -9.73 -2.14 33.07
C MET A 69 -8.41 -2.67 32.46
N ILE A 70 -7.32 -1.90 32.59
CA ILE A 70 -5.97 -2.33 32.17
C ILE A 70 -5.52 -3.55 32.99
N SER A 71 -5.65 -3.51 34.33
CA SER A 71 -5.29 -4.65 35.18
C SER A 71 -6.12 -5.91 34.90
N ASN A 72 -7.36 -5.75 34.41
CA ASN A 72 -8.23 -6.84 34.01
C ASN A 72 -7.90 -7.41 32.62
N GLY A 73 -6.95 -6.81 31.89
CA GLY A 73 -6.57 -7.25 30.54
C GLY A 73 -7.65 -6.97 29.48
N GLU A 74 -8.49 -5.94 29.69
CA GLU A 74 -9.60 -5.58 28.80
C GLU A 74 -9.15 -4.83 27.54
N PHE A 75 -7.91 -4.34 27.52
CA PHE A 75 -7.35 -3.59 26.39
C PHE A 75 -6.53 -4.46 25.44
N LEU A 76 -6.63 -4.12 24.16
CA LEU A 76 -5.78 -4.63 23.09
C LEU A 76 -4.42 -3.93 23.12
N GLU A 77 -4.46 -2.61 23.34
CA GLU A 77 -3.28 -1.77 23.54
C GLU A 77 -3.62 -0.61 24.47
N THR A 78 -2.58 -0.09 25.11
CA THR A 78 -2.64 1.12 25.92
C THR A 78 -1.37 1.94 25.71
N THR A 79 -1.50 3.26 25.70
CA THR A 79 -0.38 4.19 25.67
C THR A 79 -0.66 5.36 26.61
N GLU A 80 0.39 5.88 27.25
CA GLU A 80 0.31 7.15 27.97
C GLU A 80 0.90 8.23 27.08
N PHE A 81 0.06 9.22 26.74
CA PHE A 81 0.49 10.37 25.97
C PHE A 81 0.33 11.64 26.79
N SER A 82 1.47 12.31 27.02
CA SER A 82 1.58 13.41 27.97
C SER A 82 1.26 12.97 29.41
N THR A 83 0.01 13.13 29.85
CA THR A 83 -0.46 12.78 31.21
C THR A 83 -1.78 12.01 31.18
N ASN A 84 -2.27 11.69 29.98
CA ASN A 84 -3.53 10.98 29.79
C ASN A 84 -3.26 9.59 29.24
N LEU A 85 -4.02 8.61 29.72
CA LEU A 85 -4.03 7.27 29.16
C LEU A 85 -4.97 7.24 27.95
N TYR A 86 -4.58 6.44 26.97
CA TYR A 86 -5.36 6.09 25.80
C TYR A 86 -5.29 4.58 25.60
N GLY A 87 -6.35 3.98 25.09
CA GLY A 87 -6.35 2.55 24.84
C GLY A 87 -7.53 2.05 24.03
N THR A 88 -7.26 1.07 23.18
CA THR A 88 -8.26 0.40 22.35
C THR A 88 -8.73 -0.86 23.06
N SER A 89 -9.98 -0.87 23.52
CA SER A 89 -10.53 -2.02 24.25
C SER A 89 -10.79 -3.20 23.31
N LYS A 90 -10.61 -4.43 23.79
CA LYS A 90 -10.98 -5.65 23.03
C LYS A 90 -12.45 -5.63 22.63
N LYS A 91 -13.30 -5.14 23.53
CA LYS A 91 -14.74 -4.99 23.30
C LYS A 91 -15.05 -4.02 22.15
N ALA A 92 -14.41 -2.86 22.09
CA ALA A 92 -14.64 -1.89 21.00
C ALA A 92 -14.34 -2.49 19.62
N VAL A 93 -13.29 -3.31 19.52
CA VAL A 93 -12.95 -4.01 18.27
C VAL A 93 -13.98 -5.11 17.96
N GLN A 94 -14.38 -5.89 18.97
CA GLN A 94 -15.37 -6.96 18.84
C GLN A 94 -16.75 -6.45 18.45
N ASP A 95 -17.21 -5.37 19.07
CA ASP A 95 -18.51 -4.75 18.80
C ASP A 95 -18.61 -4.33 17.33
N VAL A 96 -17.53 -3.77 16.76
CA VAL A 96 -17.47 -3.46 15.32
C VAL A 96 -17.46 -4.72 14.47
N ALA A 97 -16.61 -5.70 14.80
CA ALA A 97 -16.51 -6.95 14.03
C ALA A 97 -17.86 -7.69 13.94
N GLN A 98 -18.65 -7.67 15.01
CA GLN A 98 -20.00 -8.29 15.06
C GLN A 98 -21.01 -7.61 14.13
N THR A 99 -20.79 -6.34 13.74
CA THR A 99 -21.64 -5.67 12.75
C THR A 99 -21.36 -6.09 11.31
N GLY A 100 -20.32 -6.91 11.08
CA GLY A 100 -19.85 -7.27 9.74
C GLY A 100 -19.12 -6.15 9.01
N ARG A 101 -18.78 -5.06 9.70
CA ARG A 101 -18.02 -3.92 9.16
C ARG A 101 -16.53 -4.10 9.41
N ILE A 102 -15.72 -3.47 8.55
CA ILE A 102 -14.27 -3.40 8.75
C ILE A 102 -13.98 -2.44 9.91
N CYS A 103 -13.32 -2.98 10.94
CA CYS A 103 -12.90 -2.21 12.10
C CYS A 103 -11.69 -1.35 11.77
N LEU A 104 -11.82 -0.02 11.90
CA LEU A 104 -10.73 0.92 11.67
C LEU A 104 -10.20 1.43 13.02
N LEU A 105 -8.91 1.19 13.26
CA LEU A 105 -8.17 1.65 14.42
C LEU A 105 -7.24 2.79 14.01
N ASP A 106 -7.27 3.88 14.76
CA ASP A 106 -6.36 5.01 14.59
C ASP A 106 -5.42 5.07 15.80
N VAL A 107 -4.16 4.68 15.60
CA VAL A 107 -3.19 4.51 16.70
C VAL A 107 -1.84 5.15 16.40
N ASP A 108 -1.07 5.42 17.45
CA ASP A 108 0.31 5.90 17.34
C ASP A 108 1.32 4.75 17.16
N LYS A 109 2.62 5.10 17.12
CA LYS A 109 3.71 4.12 17.00
C LYS A 109 3.73 3.08 18.12
N GLN A 110 3.30 3.44 19.33
CA GLN A 110 3.29 2.53 20.47
C GLN A 110 2.11 1.56 20.36
N GLY A 111 0.95 2.06 19.93
CA GLY A 111 -0.21 1.24 19.59
C GLY A 111 0.12 0.20 18.51
N ILE A 112 0.87 0.56 17.46
CA ILE A 112 1.34 -0.41 16.44
C ILE A 112 2.15 -1.54 17.08
N LYS A 113 3.15 -1.21 17.90
CA LYS A 113 3.99 -2.22 18.58
C LYS A 113 3.16 -3.12 19.47
N ASN A 114 2.21 -2.55 20.21
CA ASN A 114 1.36 -3.29 21.12
C ASN A 114 0.43 -4.24 20.35
N ILE A 115 -0.27 -3.75 19.33
CA ILE A 115 -1.23 -4.55 18.55
C ILE A 115 -0.52 -5.65 17.76
N ARG A 116 0.70 -5.42 17.25
CA ARG A 116 1.51 -6.47 16.60
C ARG A 116 1.84 -7.65 17.53
N ASN A 117 1.79 -7.46 18.85
CA ASN A 117 1.97 -8.53 19.84
C ASN A 117 0.64 -9.19 20.26
N THR A 118 -0.45 -8.96 19.51
CA THR A 118 -1.78 -9.54 19.78
C THR A 118 -2.26 -10.41 18.62
N ASP A 119 -3.28 -11.23 18.87
CA ASP A 119 -3.91 -12.09 17.86
C ASP A 119 -4.92 -11.35 16.95
N LEU A 120 -4.87 -10.01 16.90
CA LEU A 120 -5.74 -9.25 16.01
C LEU A 120 -5.27 -9.41 14.57
N ASN A 121 -6.08 -10.08 13.75
CA ASN A 121 -5.88 -10.09 12.30
C ASN A 121 -6.19 -8.70 11.74
N ALA A 122 -5.15 -7.90 11.53
CA ALA A 122 -5.24 -6.55 11.01
C ALA A 122 -4.29 -6.30 9.84
N LEU A 123 -4.63 -5.28 9.05
CA LEU A 123 -3.77 -4.70 8.04
C LEU A 123 -3.20 -3.38 8.57
N PHE A 124 -1.87 -3.27 8.65
CA PHE A 124 -1.16 -2.14 9.25
C PHE A 124 -0.67 -1.19 8.17
N ILE A 125 -1.20 0.04 8.15
CA ILE A 125 -0.90 1.03 7.13
C ILE A 125 -0.37 2.32 7.78
N CYS A 126 0.81 2.75 7.36
CA CYS A 126 1.37 4.05 7.75
C CYS A 126 1.01 5.10 6.70
N ILE A 127 0.42 6.23 7.13
CA ILE A 127 0.25 7.42 6.30
C ILE A 127 1.36 8.41 6.64
N THR A 128 2.24 8.70 5.68
CA THR A 128 3.41 9.56 5.88
C THR A 128 3.41 10.76 4.94
N PRO A 129 3.86 11.96 5.37
CA PRO A 129 4.06 13.09 4.48
C PRO A 129 5.22 12.83 3.48
N PRO A 130 5.28 13.56 2.34
CA PRO A 130 6.39 13.49 1.38
C PRO A 130 7.74 13.87 1.97
N SER A 131 7.75 14.80 2.92
CA SER A 131 8.96 15.21 3.62
C SER A 131 8.64 15.81 4.98
N TYR A 132 9.65 15.90 5.84
CA TYR A 132 9.55 16.56 7.13
C TYR A 132 9.22 18.05 7.00
N GLU A 133 9.79 18.73 6.01
CA GLU A 133 9.58 20.15 5.74
C GLU A 133 8.12 20.43 5.34
N ILE A 134 7.52 19.53 4.55
CA ILE A 134 6.12 19.62 4.17
C ILE A 134 5.22 19.39 5.38
N LEU A 135 5.58 18.44 6.26
CA LEU A 135 4.86 18.22 7.51
C LEU A 135 4.89 19.46 8.41
N GLU A 136 6.05 20.08 8.58
CA GLU A 136 6.21 21.30 9.36
C GLU A 136 5.36 22.44 8.82
N LYS A 137 5.41 22.67 7.50
CA LYS A 137 4.54 23.65 6.84
C LYS A 137 3.06 23.38 7.12
N ARG A 138 2.63 22.12 7.06
CA ARG A 138 1.23 21.72 7.34
C ARG A 138 0.84 21.97 8.79
N LEU A 139 1.71 21.63 9.76
CA LEU A 139 1.43 21.84 11.18
C LEU A 139 1.35 23.33 11.53
N ARG A 140 2.34 24.13 11.10
CA ARG A 140 2.36 25.58 11.30
C ARG A 140 1.20 26.29 10.59
N GLY A 141 0.84 25.83 9.39
CA GLY A 141 -0.24 26.39 8.58
C GLY A 141 -1.63 26.30 9.23
N ARG A 142 -1.84 25.35 10.15
CA ARG A 142 -3.12 25.20 10.87
C ARG A 142 -3.40 26.34 11.86
N LYS A 143 -2.36 27.04 12.35
CA LYS A 143 -2.46 28.16 13.31
C LYS A 143 -3.33 27.87 14.55
N THR A 144 -3.44 26.60 14.93
CA THR A 144 -4.32 26.15 16.02
C THR A 144 -3.56 25.84 17.31
N GLU A 145 -2.23 25.91 17.28
CA GLU A 145 -1.35 25.41 18.35
C GLU A 145 -0.23 26.40 18.64
N SER A 146 0.29 26.37 19.87
CA SER A 146 1.45 27.17 20.26
C SER A 146 2.74 26.62 19.64
N GLU A 147 3.75 27.47 19.50
CA GLU A 147 5.07 27.07 18.98
C GLU A 147 5.69 25.90 19.75
N ALA A 148 5.62 25.93 21.09
CA ALA A 148 6.11 24.83 21.92
C ALA A 148 5.36 23.50 21.66
N ALA A 149 4.06 23.55 21.37
CA ALA A 149 3.28 22.36 21.01
C ALA A 149 3.62 21.85 19.60
N ILE A 150 3.90 22.76 18.66
CA ILE A 150 4.35 22.42 17.31
C ILE A 150 5.72 21.72 17.36
N GLU A 151 6.68 22.26 18.10
CA GLU A 151 8.01 21.66 18.26
C GLU A 151 7.95 20.24 18.82
N LYS A 152 7.12 20.02 19.86
CA LYS A 152 6.92 18.68 20.43
C LYS A 152 6.36 17.70 19.39
N ARG A 153 5.37 18.12 18.61
CA ARG A 153 4.77 17.30 17.55
C ARG A 153 5.74 17.01 16.40
N LEU A 154 6.60 17.95 16.07
CA LEU A 154 7.63 17.77 15.05
C LEU A 154 8.67 16.74 15.49
N LEU A 155 9.08 16.76 16.76
CA LEU A 155 9.96 15.74 17.32
C LEU A 155 9.33 14.34 17.24
N GLU A 156 8.09 14.21 17.72
CA GLU A 156 7.32 12.96 17.65
C GLU A 156 7.11 12.48 16.22
N ALA A 157 6.90 13.41 15.29
CA ALA A 157 6.74 13.09 13.88
C ALA A 157 8.02 12.53 13.25
N LYS A 158 9.18 13.09 13.59
CA LYS A 158 10.48 12.59 13.14
C LYS A 158 10.68 11.13 13.60
N GLU A 159 10.38 10.84 14.87
CA GLU A 159 10.44 9.48 15.40
C GLU A 159 9.44 8.54 14.71
N SER A 160 8.24 9.04 14.38
CA SER A 160 7.22 8.24 13.69
C SER A 160 7.60 7.93 12.24
N ILE A 161 8.26 8.85 11.54
CA ILE A 161 8.79 8.65 10.18
C ILE A 161 9.94 7.64 10.19
N GLU A 162 10.83 7.68 11.18
CA GLU A 162 11.86 6.65 11.31
C GLU A 162 11.25 5.29 11.68
N PHE A 163 10.24 5.28 12.55
CA PHE A 163 9.52 4.06 12.90
C PHE A 163 8.80 3.43 11.70
N SER A 164 8.30 4.22 10.74
CA SER A 164 7.67 3.69 9.53
C SER A 164 8.63 2.94 8.61
N LYS A 165 9.94 3.09 8.81
CA LYS A 165 10.99 2.37 8.06
C LYS A 165 11.40 1.05 8.73
N VAL A 166 10.93 0.77 9.95
CA VAL A 166 11.27 -0.46 10.67
C VAL A 166 10.59 -1.65 9.96
N PRO A 167 11.35 -2.65 9.48
CA PRO A 167 10.78 -3.79 8.78
C PRO A 167 9.78 -4.57 9.64
N GLY A 168 8.69 -5.02 9.02
CA GLY A 168 7.67 -5.86 9.68
C GLY A 168 6.68 -5.11 10.58
N MET A 169 6.82 -3.79 10.76
CA MET A 169 5.85 -3.00 11.56
C MET A 169 4.60 -2.63 10.75
N TYR A 170 4.77 -2.33 9.46
CA TYR A 170 3.70 -1.94 8.55
C TYR A 170 3.67 -2.85 7.34
N ASP A 171 2.46 -3.18 6.88
CA ASP A 171 2.25 -3.92 5.64
C ASP A 171 2.31 -2.96 4.44
N TYR A 172 1.86 -1.71 4.64
CA TYR A 172 1.92 -0.65 3.63
C TYR A 172 2.34 0.70 4.22
N VAL A 173 3.06 1.49 3.40
CA VAL A 173 3.37 2.89 3.68
C VAL A 173 2.83 3.74 2.54
N VAL A 174 1.88 4.62 2.82
CA VAL A 174 1.23 5.50 1.84
C VAL A 174 1.77 6.92 2.00
N LEU A 175 2.37 7.43 0.93
CA LEU A 175 2.87 8.79 0.84
C LEU A 175 1.71 9.76 0.55
N ASN A 176 1.44 10.67 1.47
CA ASN A 176 0.41 11.69 1.31
C ASN A 176 0.98 13.04 0.88
N ASP A 177 1.45 13.10 -0.36
CA ASP A 177 1.82 14.35 -1.03
C ASP A 177 0.57 15.11 -1.53
N GLN A 178 -0.20 14.45 -2.41
CA GLN A 178 -1.51 14.87 -2.88
C GLN A 178 -2.59 13.97 -2.32
N LEU A 179 -3.68 14.57 -1.82
CA LEU A 179 -4.76 13.85 -1.14
C LEU A 179 -5.38 12.79 -2.05
N ASP A 180 -5.70 13.14 -3.30
CA ASP A 180 -6.36 12.24 -4.24
C ASP A 180 -5.48 11.02 -4.55
N THR A 181 -4.19 11.22 -4.81
CA THR A 181 -3.25 10.12 -5.09
C THR A 181 -3.11 9.18 -3.88
N ALA A 182 -2.99 9.74 -2.68
CA ALA A 182 -2.91 8.95 -1.45
C ALA A 182 -4.20 8.17 -1.18
N TYR A 183 -5.34 8.78 -1.48
CA TYR A 183 -6.65 8.15 -1.36
C TYR A 183 -6.82 6.99 -2.34
N GLN A 184 -6.42 7.16 -3.62
CA GLN A 184 -6.43 6.08 -4.59
C GLN A 184 -5.51 4.92 -4.19
N ALA A 185 -4.30 5.23 -3.71
CA ALA A 185 -3.38 4.19 -3.22
C ALA A 185 -4.00 3.40 -2.06
N LEU A 186 -4.68 4.09 -1.13
CA LEU A 186 -5.36 3.44 -0.01
C LEU A 186 -6.55 2.58 -0.50
N LYS A 187 -7.33 3.06 -1.48
CA LYS A 187 -8.40 2.26 -2.11
C LYS A 187 -7.90 0.97 -2.73
N GLU A 188 -6.78 1.03 -3.46
CA GLU A 188 -6.18 -0.15 -4.07
C GLU A 188 -5.72 -1.17 -3.02
N ILE A 189 -5.11 -0.71 -1.92
CA ILE A 189 -4.76 -1.57 -0.78
C ILE A 189 -5.99 -2.29 -0.21
N LEU A 190 -7.09 -1.56 -0.01
CA LEU A 190 -8.34 -2.14 0.52
C LEU A 190 -9.00 -3.10 -0.45
N ARG A 191 -8.93 -2.81 -1.75
CA ARG A 191 -9.43 -3.71 -2.80
C ARG A 191 -8.67 -5.04 -2.77
N LYS A 192 -7.34 -5.00 -2.68
CA LYS A 192 -6.51 -6.21 -2.53
C LYS A 192 -6.89 -6.99 -1.28
N MET A 193 -6.98 -6.32 -0.12
CA MET A 193 -7.39 -6.95 1.13
C MET A 193 -8.75 -7.66 1.02
N THR A 194 -9.74 -7.00 0.42
CA THR A 194 -11.10 -7.54 0.27
C THR A 194 -11.11 -8.73 -0.69
N ASN A 195 -10.39 -8.65 -1.80
CA ASN A 195 -10.26 -9.75 -2.76
C ASN A 195 -9.60 -10.99 -2.12
N GLN A 196 -8.51 -10.79 -1.37
CA GLN A 196 -7.83 -11.88 -0.65
C GLN A 196 -8.78 -12.56 0.35
N GLN A 197 -9.56 -11.78 1.10
CA GLN A 197 -10.57 -12.33 2.02
C GLN A 197 -11.65 -13.14 1.31
N GLN A 198 -12.17 -12.63 0.19
CA GLN A 198 -13.18 -13.34 -0.60
C GLN A 198 -12.63 -14.65 -1.16
N GLN A 199 -11.37 -14.66 -1.62
CA GLN A 199 -10.70 -15.86 -2.09
C GLN A 199 -10.50 -16.88 -0.97
N ILE A 200 -10.03 -16.45 0.21
CA ILE A 200 -9.89 -17.34 1.38
C ILE A 200 -11.24 -17.93 1.78
N HIS A 201 -12.29 -17.11 1.81
CA HIS A 201 -13.64 -17.56 2.14
C HIS A 201 -14.15 -18.61 1.14
N HIS A 202 -13.96 -18.37 -0.17
CA HIS A 202 -14.33 -19.31 -1.22
C HIS A 202 -13.53 -20.62 -1.10
N LEU A 203 -12.22 -20.54 -0.86
CA LEU A 203 -11.34 -21.71 -0.70
C LEU A 203 -11.70 -22.57 0.52
N SER A 204 -12.03 -21.92 1.63
CA SER A 204 -12.53 -22.59 2.84
C SER A 204 -13.87 -23.30 2.58
N GLN A 205 -14.81 -22.65 1.88
CA GLN A 205 -16.09 -23.27 1.50
C GLN A 205 -15.93 -24.42 0.48
N ALA A 206 -14.94 -24.34 -0.40
CA ALA A 206 -14.65 -25.35 -1.40
C ALA A 206 -13.90 -26.58 -0.84
N GLY A 207 -13.53 -26.59 0.45
CA GLY A 207 -12.86 -27.72 1.11
C GLY A 207 -11.45 -28.00 0.57
N VAL A 208 -10.78 -26.97 0.04
CA VAL A 208 -9.49 -27.11 -0.65
C VAL A 208 -8.33 -27.32 0.35
N HIS A 209 -8.39 -26.65 1.50
CA HIS A 209 -7.44 -26.84 2.60
C HIS A 209 -8.04 -26.31 3.91
N ASP A 210 -7.82 -27.01 5.03
CA ASP A 210 -8.44 -26.67 6.32
C ASP A 210 -7.71 -25.54 7.09
N ASP A 211 -6.48 -25.21 6.70
CA ASP A 211 -5.67 -24.15 7.31
C ASP A 211 -5.75 -22.83 6.50
N PRO A 212 -6.43 -21.79 7.01
CA PRO A 212 -6.55 -20.48 6.35
C PRO A 212 -5.23 -19.73 6.22
N ASP A 213 -4.28 -19.92 7.15
CA ASP A 213 -2.99 -19.20 7.12
C ASP A 213 -2.10 -19.75 6.02
N PHE A 214 -2.12 -21.07 5.80
CA PHE A 214 -1.47 -21.71 4.66
C PHE A 214 -2.05 -21.20 3.33
N VAL A 215 -3.37 -21.13 3.23
CA VAL A 215 -4.07 -20.64 2.04
C VAL A 215 -3.71 -19.18 1.74
N LEU A 216 -3.72 -18.31 2.76
CA LEU A 216 -3.34 -16.91 2.61
C LEU A 216 -1.89 -16.79 2.11
N LYS A 217 -0.95 -17.49 2.75
CA LYS A 217 0.46 -17.45 2.36
C LYS A 217 0.67 -17.93 0.92
N TYR A 218 -0.02 -18.99 0.52
CA TYR A 218 0.04 -19.49 -0.85
C TYR A 218 -0.51 -18.49 -1.87
N LEU A 219 -1.65 -17.85 -1.57
CA LEU A 219 -2.22 -16.81 -2.42
C LEU A 219 -1.30 -15.60 -2.53
N GLU A 220 -0.69 -15.16 -1.42
CA GLU A 220 0.32 -14.09 -1.42
C GLU A 220 1.53 -14.44 -2.29
N GLU A 221 2.01 -15.69 -2.22
CA GLU A 221 3.12 -16.18 -3.07
C GLU A 221 2.75 -16.14 -4.56
N ILE A 222 1.54 -16.60 -4.93
CA ILE A 222 1.04 -16.53 -6.33
C ILE A 222 0.88 -15.08 -6.79
N GLU A 223 0.25 -14.23 -5.97
CA GLU A 223 0.00 -12.83 -6.31
C GLU A 223 1.32 -12.09 -6.52
N SER A 224 2.29 -12.28 -5.62
CA SER A 224 3.64 -11.71 -5.75
C SER A 224 4.34 -12.14 -7.04
N LEU A 225 4.26 -13.43 -7.39
CA LEU A 225 4.80 -13.94 -8.66
C LEU A 225 4.09 -13.34 -9.87
N ALA A 226 2.76 -13.23 -9.83
CA ALA A 226 1.95 -12.63 -10.90
C ALA A 226 2.29 -11.14 -11.08
N GLU A 227 2.41 -10.38 -10.00
CA GLU A 227 2.82 -8.98 -10.03
C GLU A 227 4.21 -8.81 -10.63
N SER A 228 5.17 -9.66 -10.25
CA SER A 228 6.52 -9.64 -10.82
C SER A 228 6.49 -9.90 -12.33
N VAL A 229 5.68 -10.86 -12.79
CA VAL A 229 5.51 -11.16 -14.23
C VAL A 229 4.92 -9.95 -14.97
N LEU A 230 3.91 -9.29 -14.41
CA LEU A 230 3.30 -8.10 -15.00
C LEU A 230 4.26 -6.92 -15.05
N ALA A 231 5.06 -6.70 -14.00
CA ALA A 231 6.09 -5.66 -13.95
C ALA A 231 7.16 -5.88 -15.03
N GLU A 232 7.66 -7.11 -15.16
CA GLU A 232 8.67 -7.45 -16.18
C GLU A 232 8.13 -7.33 -17.61
N ARG A 233 6.86 -7.68 -17.85
CA ARG A 233 6.21 -7.42 -19.14
C ARG A 233 6.18 -5.92 -19.47
N ARG A 234 5.83 -5.07 -18.50
CA ARG A 234 5.81 -3.61 -18.68
C ARG A 234 7.20 -3.06 -19.00
N GLU A 235 8.22 -3.52 -18.27
CA GLU A 235 9.61 -3.14 -18.52
C GLU A 235 10.05 -3.50 -19.95
N ILE A 236 9.75 -4.74 -20.41
CA ILE A 236 10.04 -5.16 -21.78
C ILE A 236 9.32 -4.29 -22.81
N ILE A 237 8.07 -3.90 -22.57
CA ILE A 237 7.33 -2.99 -23.46
C ILE A 237 8.04 -1.64 -23.54
N GLU A 238 8.47 -1.06 -22.42
CA GLU A 238 9.21 0.20 -22.42
C GLU A 238 10.55 0.10 -23.14
N LEU A 239 11.31 -0.97 -22.90
CA LEU A 239 12.58 -1.21 -23.57
C LEU A 239 12.38 -1.34 -25.09
N ASN A 240 11.36 -2.08 -25.53
CA ASN A 240 11.02 -2.18 -26.95
C ASN A 240 10.66 -0.81 -27.55
N LYS A 241 9.85 0.00 -26.86
CA LYS A 241 9.53 1.38 -27.32
C LYS A 241 10.79 2.24 -27.50
N ARG A 242 11.75 2.16 -26.58
CA ARG A 242 13.02 2.90 -26.68
C ARG A 242 13.91 2.35 -27.80
N ARG A 243 14.00 1.03 -27.95
CA ARG A 243 14.74 0.38 -29.05
C ARG A 243 14.20 0.80 -30.41
N ASP A 244 12.88 0.86 -30.55
CA ASP A 244 12.25 1.24 -31.81
C ASP A 244 12.55 2.70 -32.18
N LYS A 245 12.62 3.62 -31.20
CA LYS A 245 13.11 4.99 -31.41
C LYS A 245 14.56 5.03 -31.90
N LEU A 246 15.44 4.22 -31.31
CA LEU A 246 16.84 4.12 -31.77
C LEU A 246 16.92 3.56 -33.20
N ARG A 247 16.08 2.59 -33.53
CA ARG A 247 15.98 2.03 -34.89
C ARG A 247 15.54 3.09 -35.91
N GLU A 248 14.56 3.92 -35.56
CA GLU A 248 14.12 5.03 -36.38
C GLU A 248 15.21 6.09 -36.54
N ALA A 249 15.91 6.44 -35.46
CA ALA A 249 17.04 7.36 -35.50
C ALA A 249 18.18 6.83 -36.41
N SER A 250 18.53 5.55 -36.28
CA SER A 250 19.54 4.91 -37.15
C SER A 250 19.11 4.94 -38.62
N ARG A 251 17.84 4.64 -38.92
CA ARG A 251 17.28 4.73 -40.28
C ARG A 251 17.30 6.17 -40.83
N ALA A 252 16.96 7.16 -40.01
CA ALA A 252 17.02 8.57 -40.42
C ALA A 252 18.46 9.00 -40.76
N MET A 253 19.43 8.59 -39.94
CA MET A 253 20.86 8.84 -40.15
C MET A 253 21.42 8.13 -41.39
N GLN A 254 20.86 6.98 -41.78
CA GLN A 254 21.22 6.28 -43.02
C GLN A 254 20.69 6.98 -44.27
N LYS A 255 19.48 7.56 -44.19
CA LYS A 255 18.84 8.29 -45.30
C LYS A 255 19.34 9.72 -45.46
N GLN A 256 20.13 10.23 -44.53
CA GLN A 256 20.64 11.59 -44.53
C GLN A 256 21.57 11.88 -45.73
N PRO A 257 21.48 13.05 -46.37
CA PRO A 257 22.41 13.49 -47.41
C PRO A 257 23.89 13.44 -46.96
N LYS A 258 24.77 12.90 -47.83
CA LYS A 258 26.21 12.70 -47.52
C LYS A 258 27.00 13.99 -47.26
N ASN A 259 26.46 15.15 -47.63
CA ASN A 259 27.07 16.46 -47.39
C ASN A 259 26.94 16.92 -45.93
N ILE A 260 26.04 16.32 -45.12
CA ILE A 260 25.89 16.68 -43.71
C ILE A 260 26.94 15.96 -42.86
N LYS A 261 27.88 16.73 -42.31
CA LYS A 261 29.03 16.21 -41.55
C LYS A 261 28.82 16.20 -40.03
N THR A 262 27.84 16.95 -39.52
CA THR A 262 27.54 17.10 -38.10
C THR A 262 26.05 16.98 -37.83
N ASN A 263 25.69 16.36 -36.71
CA ASN A 263 24.31 16.18 -36.25
C ASN A 263 24.21 16.53 -34.77
N TRP A 264 23.07 17.06 -34.36
CA TRP A 264 22.78 17.33 -32.96
C TRP A 264 22.22 16.07 -32.29
N MET A 265 22.79 15.68 -31.15
CA MET A 265 22.29 14.61 -30.30
C MET A 265 21.94 15.14 -28.93
N CYS A 266 20.88 14.60 -28.33
CA CYS A 266 20.59 14.78 -26.92
C CYS A 266 21.28 13.66 -26.14
N LEU A 267 22.17 14.02 -25.22
CA LEU A 267 22.83 13.11 -24.30
C LEU A 267 22.56 13.62 -22.87
N ASN A 268 21.81 12.84 -22.10
CA ASN A 268 21.25 13.26 -20.81
C ASN A 268 20.39 14.53 -20.99
N ASN A 269 20.79 15.64 -20.36
CA ASN A 269 20.11 16.94 -20.45
C ASN A 269 20.84 17.95 -21.35
N ASN A 270 21.81 17.50 -22.16
CA ASN A 270 22.64 18.38 -23.00
C ASN A 270 22.48 18.05 -24.49
N PHE A 271 22.46 19.09 -25.32
CA PHE A 271 22.53 18.96 -26.78
C PHE A 271 23.96 19.15 -27.27
N LEU A 272 24.51 18.14 -27.93
CA LEU A 272 25.86 18.17 -28.46
C LEU A 272 25.82 18.01 -29.98
N ALA A 273 26.53 18.89 -30.69
CA ALA A 273 26.80 18.73 -32.11
C ALA A 273 27.99 17.78 -32.28
N LEU A 274 27.75 16.61 -32.86
CA LEU A 274 28.76 15.57 -33.05
C LEU A 274 28.93 15.23 -34.54
N PRO A 275 30.10 14.75 -34.97
CA PRO A 275 30.27 14.26 -36.33
C PRO A 275 29.31 13.11 -36.64
N THR A 276 28.76 13.08 -37.87
CA THR A 276 27.78 12.07 -38.31
C THR A 276 28.23 10.62 -38.05
N LYS A 277 29.52 10.33 -38.21
CA LYS A 277 30.11 9.00 -37.92
C LYS A 277 30.00 8.62 -36.44
N ASP A 278 30.19 9.59 -35.55
CA ASP A 278 30.16 9.38 -34.11
C ASP A 278 28.71 9.21 -33.63
N CYS A 279 27.78 9.98 -34.20
CA CYS A 279 26.35 9.79 -33.95
C CYS A 279 25.87 8.38 -34.33
N LYS A 280 26.25 7.87 -35.51
CA LYS A 280 25.90 6.51 -35.94
C LYS A 280 26.44 5.46 -34.97
N ARG A 281 27.73 5.55 -34.64
CA ARG A 281 28.36 4.64 -33.68
C ARG A 281 27.67 4.65 -32.31
N LEU A 282 27.26 5.82 -31.81
CA LEU A 282 26.56 5.93 -30.53
C LEU A 282 25.17 5.28 -30.59
N ILE A 283 24.37 5.59 -31.63
CA ILE A 283 23.04 5.01 -31.81
C ILE A 283 23.13 3.48 -31.95
N ASP A 284 24.08 2.98 -32.75
CA ASP A 284 24.24 1.54 -32.97
C ASP A 284 24.69 0.83 -31.68
N ARG A 285 25.63 1.41 -30.92
CA ARG A 285 26.04 0.89 -29.61
C ARG A 285 24.87 0.84 -28.62
N ASP A 286 24.11 1.93 -28.53
CA ASP A 286 22.96 2.01 -27.60
C ASP A 286 21.86 1.03 -28.04
N PHE A 287 21.67 0.82 -29.35
CA PHE A 287 20.75 -0.18 -29.89
C PHE A 287 21.16 -1.60 -29.53
N ASP A 288 22.45 -1.95 -29.66
CA ASP A 288 22.97 -3.26 -29.26
C ASP A 288 22.83 -3.49 -27.76
N GLN A 289 23.13 -2.46 -26.95
CA GLN A 289 22.94 -2.49 -25.51
C GLN A 289 21.47 -2.73 -25.14
N MET A 290 20.53 -2.03 -25.80
CA MET A 290 19.09 -2.26 -25.60
C MET A 290 18.67 -3.69 -25.97
N ASN A 291 19.22 -4.28 -27.03
CA ASN A 291 18.91 -5.67 -27.38
C ASN A 291 19.39 -6.65 -26.31
N ILE A 292 20.56 -6.41 -25.71
CA ILE A 292 21.06 -7.21 -24.60
C ILE A 292 20.12 -7.10 -23.39
N GLU A 293 19.72 -5.88 -23.02
CA GLU A 293 18.80 -5.63 -21.90
C GLU A 293 17.44 -6.29 -22.13
N ILE A 294 16.86 -6.17 -23.33
CA ILE A 294 15.60 -6.83 -23.69
C ILE A 294 15.74 -8.36 -23.57
N ASN A 295 16.81 -8.95 -24.12
CA ASN A 295 17.02 -10.40 -24.04
C ASN A 295 17.17 -10.89 -22.59
N GLN A 296 17.84 -10.11 -21.73
CA GLN A 296 17.97 -10.42 -20.31
C GLN A 296 16.62 -10.33 -19.60
N ALA A 297 15.84 -9.29 -19.86
CA ALA A 297 14.50 -9.11 -19.31
C ALA A 297 13.55 -10.22 -19.77
N GLU A 298 13.58 -10.61 -21.06
CA GLU A 298 12.79 -11.72 -21.59
C GLU A 298 13.16 -13.08 -20.97
N LYS A 299 14.46 -13.32 -20.71
CA LYS A 299 14.91 -14.53 -20.04
C LYS A 299 14.36 -14.58 -18.60
N LYS A 300 14.47 -13.47 -17.87
CA LYS A 300 13.95 -13.33 -16.50
C LYS A 300 12.43 -13.55 -16.46
N LEU A 301 11.70 -12.94 -17.40
CA LEU A 301 10.25 -13.12 -17.55
C LEU A 301 9.89 -14.59 -17.76
N LYS A 302 10.61 -15.32 -18.63
CA LYS A 302 10.37 -16.75 -18.85
C LYS A 302 10.56 -17.58 -17.59
N GLU A 303 11.61 -17.29 -16.81
CA GLU A 303 11.86 -17.97 -15.54
C GLU A 303 10.75 -17.71 -14.52
N ASN A 304 10.26 -16.47 -14.43
CA ASN A 304 9.19 -16.12 -13.50
C ASN A 304 7.81 -16.64 -13.94
N ILE A 305 7.51 -16.66 -15.24
CA ILE A 305 6.31 -17.34 -15.76
C ILE A 305 6.34 -18.82 -15.41
N LYS A 306 7.51 -19.48 -15.53
CA LYS A 306 7.65 -20.88 -15.15
C LYS A 306 7.38 -21.07 -13.65
N LYS A 307 7.96 -20.24 -12.78
CA LYS A 307 7.72 -20.30 -11.34
C LYS A 307 6.24 -20.09 -10.99
N LEU A 308 5.58 -19.12 -11.63
CA LEU A 308 4.15 -18.88 -11.44
C LEU A 308 3.33 -20.11 -11.84
N TYR A 309 3.62 -20.69 -13.01
CA TYR A 309 2.95 -21.89 -13.49
C TYR A 309 3.17 -23.12 -12.61
N ASP A 310 4.40 -23.30 -12.12
CA ASP A 310 4.75 -24.38 -11.19
C ASP A 310 4.06 -24.18 -9.83
N ALA A 311 3.92 -22.93 -9.38
CA ALA A 311 3.18 -22.58 -8.17
C ALA A 311 1.69 -22.88 -8.33
N GLU A 312 1.04 -22.41 -9.40
CA GLU A 312 -0.39 -22.63 -9.70
C GLU A 312 -0.77 -24.12 -9.79
N LYS A 313 0.18 -24.98 -10.20
CA LYS A 313 -0.04 -26.41 -10.40
C LYS A 313 0.21 -27.28 -9.18
N LYS A 314 0.51 -26.72 -8.01
CA LYS A 314 0.72 -27.53 -6.80
C LYS A 314 -0.59 -28.27 -6.43
N PRO A 315 -0.59 -29.62 -6.38
CA PRO A 315 -1.80 -30.43 -6.30
C PRO A 315 -2.60 -30.25 -5.01
N GLU A 316 -1.98 -29.73 -3.94
CA GLU A 316 -2.61 -29.46 -2.65
C GLU A 316 -3.73 -28.41 -2.74
N ILE A 317 -3.78 -27.59 -3.81
CA ILE A 317 -4.77 -26.53 -4.03
C ILE A 317 -5.38 -26.62 -5.44
N CYS A 318 -5.23 -27.77 -6.13
CA CYS A 318 -5.86 -28.05 -7.42
C CYS A 318 -7.36 -28.34 -7.26
N GLY A 319 -8.13 -27.32 -6.83
CA GLY A 319 -9.60 -27.33 -6.73
C GLY A 319 -10.25 -26.16 -7.46
N PHE A 320 -9.46 -25.24 -8.00
CA PHE A 320 -9.97 -24.12 -8.78
C PHE A 320 -10.46 -24.61 -10.14
N ASN A 321 -11.73 -24.96 -10.23
CA ASN A 321 -12.47 -25.22 -11.47
C ASN A 321 -12.55 -23.96 -12.38
N LEU A 322 -11.52 -23.12 -12.38
CA LEU A 322 -11.26 -22.00 -13.26
C LEU A 322 -11.14 -22.55 -14.68
N LYS A 323 -12.26 -22.47 -15.40
CA LYS A 323 -12.24 -22.61 -16.85
C LYS A 323 -11.53 -21.39 -17.42
N SER A 324 -10.72 -21.60 -18.45
CA SER A 324 -10.22 -20.49 -19.27
C SER A 324 -11.39 -19.64 -19.74
N LEU A 325 -11.29 -18.31 -19.59
CA LEU A 325 -12.28 -17.37 -20.13
C LEU A 325 -12.57 -17.73 -21.58
N SER A 326 -13.85 -17.87 -21.91
CA SER A 326 -14.30 -18.00 -23.28
C SER A 326 -13.88 -16.78 -24.09
N ARG A 327 -13.92 -16.90 -25.41
CA ARG A 327 -13.51 -15.83 -26.31
C ARG A 327 -14.34 -14.55 -26.12
N GLU A 328 -15.58 -14.71 -25.70
CA GLU A 328 -16.55 -13.65 -25.40
C GLU A 328 -16.23 -12.98 -24.06
N GLU A 329 -16.06 -13.74 -22.98
CA GLU A 329 -15.70 -13.20 -21.66
C GLU A 329 -14.33 -12.50 -21.68
N ARG A 330 -13.41 -12.98 -22.52
CA ARG A 330 -12.10 -12.35 -22.71
C ARG A 330 -12.21 -10.99 -23.41
N GLN A 331 -13.12 -10.83 -24.36
CA GLN A 331 -13.38 -9.54 -25.01
C GLN A 331 -14.03 -8.54 -24.04
N GLU A 332 -14.94 -8.98 -23.18
CA GLU A 332 -15.52 -8.14 -22.14
C GLU A 332 -14.48 -7.71 -21.10
N PHE A 333 -13.61 -8.63 -20.69
CA PHE A 333 -12.52 -8.33 -19.77
C PHE A 333 -11.49 -7.35 -20.37
N ASP A 334 -11.15 -7.51 -21.65
CA ASP A 334 -10.24 -6.61 -22.36
C ASP A 334 -10.87 -5.19 -22.53
N GLN A 335 -12.18 -5.08 -22.76
CA GLN A 335 -12.90 -3.79 -22.77
C GLN A 335 -12.93 -3.12 -21.39
N LEU A 336 -13.00 -3.89 -20.31
CA LEU A 336 -12.92 -3.40 -18.93
C LEU A 336 -11.52 -2.88 -18.55
N LEU A 337 -10.48 -3.36 -19.24
CA LEU A 337 -9.08 -2.95 -19.04
C LEU A 337 -8.61 -1.82 -19.97
N GLU A 338 -9.35 -1.49 -21.03
CA GLU A 338 -9.03 -0.36 -21.92
C GLU A 338 -8.76 0.99 -21.21
N PRO A 339 -9.39 1.34 -20.07
CA PRO A 339 -9.05 2.58 -19.37
C PRO A 339 -7.68 2.56 -18.66
N TYR A 340 -7.02 1.40 -18.56
CA TYR A 340 -5.85 1.15 -17.72
C TYR A 340 -4.60 0.67 -18.50
N ILE A 341 -4.66 0.60 -19.83
CA ILE A 341 -3.56 0.30 -20.76
C ILE A 341 -3.36 1.49 -21.69
#